data_AF-I4FVC4-F1
#
_entry.id   AF-I4FVC4-F1
#
_cell.length_a   1.000
_cell.length_b   1.000
_cell.length_c   1.000
_cell.angle_alpha   90.00
_cell.angle_beta   90.00
_cell.angle_gamma   90.00
#
_symmetry.space_group_name_H-M   'P 1'
#
loop_
_entity.id
_entity.type
_entity.pdbx_description
1 polymer ?
#
loop_
_entity_poly.entity_id
_entity_poly.type
_entity_poly.pdbx_seq_one_letter_code
_entity_poly.pdbx_strand_id
1 'polypeptide(L)'
;MPIIPAVDDVLFNFAQSDGFWANLETAFGTSYDVVKATQLRQQWQSRNFSQLPPIEVLSDEVLGTANGAYSSSKNKIYLSASFLNTASSAAIINVILEEIGHYVDAQINQVDSAGDEGQFLRSWCREIVWMWQPWRY
;
A
#
# COMPACT_ATOMS: atom_id res chain seq x y z
N MET A 1 9.65 -11.09 -9.74
CA MET A 1 8.25 -11.38 -9.37
C MET A 1 7.32 -10.51 -10.22
N PRO A 2 6.38 -11.08 -10.98
CA PRO A 2 5.47 -10.34 -11.86
C PRO A 2 4.33 -9.60 -11.13
N ILE A 3 4.37 -9.53 -9.79
CA ILE A 3 3.31 -8.95 -8.94
C ILE A 3 3.49 -7.43 -8.75
N ILE A 4 4.72 -6.92 -8.84
CA ILE A 4 5.03 -5.49 -8.67
C ILE A 4 4.35 -4.61 -9.73
N PRO A 5 4.33 -4.95 -11.03
CA PRO A 5 3.60 -4.16 -12.03
C PRO A 5 2.11 -3.97 -11.70
N ALA A 6 1.45 -4.96 -11.10
CA ALA A 6 0.04 -4.84 -10.72
C ALA A 6 -0.16 -3.90 -9.52
N VAL A 7 0.76 -3.90 -8.55
CA VAL A 7 0.74 -2.95 -7.43
C VAL A 7 0.95 -1.52 -7.93
N ASP A 8 1.93 -1.32 -8.82
CA ASP A 8 2.24 -0.03 -9.43
C ASP A 8 1.04 0.54 -10.19
N ASP A 9 0.32 -0.29 -10.95
CA ASP A 9 -0.89 0.13 -11.67
C ASP A 9 -2.01 0.57 -10.72
N VAL A 10 -2.19 -0.12 -9.60
CA VAL A 10 -3.19 0.25 -8.59
C VAL A 10 -2.85 1.59 -7.96
N LEU A 11 -1.59 1.80 -7.54
CA LEU A 11 -1.13 3.07 -6.97
C LEU A 11 -1.22 4.22 -7.97
N PHE A 12 -0.84 3.97 -9.22
CA PHE A 12 -1.00 4.93 -10.32
C PHE A 12 -2.46 5.35 -10.46
N ASN A 13 -3.40 4.40 -10.56
CA ASN A 13 -4.83 4.71 -10.70
C ASN A 13 -5.39 5.44 -9.47
N PHE A 14 -4.98 5.04 -8.27
CA PHE A 14 -5.37 5.71 -7.03
C PHE A 14 -4.91 7.18 -7.01
N ALA A 15 -3.67 7.46 -7.42
CA ALA A 15 -3.13 8.82 -7.47
C ALA A 15 -3.86 9.73 -8.47
N GLN A 16 -4.45 9.15 -9.51
CA GLN A 16 -5.26 9.87 -10.50
C GLN A 16 -6.72 10.06 -10.06
N SER A 17 -7.20 9.33 -9.04
CA SER A 17 -8.61 9.35 -8.65
C SER A 17 -9.03 10.69 -8.03
N ASP A 18 -10.25 11.12 -8.34
CA ASP A 18 -10.88 12.29 -7.69
C ASP A 18 -11.06 12.07 -6.18
N GLY A 19 -11.14 10.81 -5.75
CA GLY A 19 -11.25 10.39 -4.35
C GLY A 19 -9.94 10.39 -3.56
N PHE A 20 -8.79 10.71 -4.18
CA PHE A 20 -7.48 10.61 -3.53
C PHE A 20 -7.44 11.31 -2.16
N TRP A 21 -7.82 12.58 -2.11
CA TRP A 21 -7.75 13.38 -0.88
C TRP A 21 -8.73 12.91 0.20
N ALA A 22 -9.97 12.61 -0.18
CA ALA A 22 -10.98 12.09 0.75
C ALA A 22 -10.56 10.74 1.35
N ASN A 23 -9.93 9.88 0.55
CA ASN A 23 -9.44 8.59 1.00
C ASN A 23 -8.21 8.74 1.91
N LEU A 24 -7.31 9.69 1.62
CA LEU A 24 -6.19 10.01 2.53
C LEU A 24 -6.69 10.53 3.87
N GLU A 25 -7.66 11.45 3.87
CA GLU A 25 -8.22 11.98 5.11
C GLU A 25 -8.90 10.90 5.96
N THR A 26 -9.57 9.95 5.29
CA THR A 26 -10.22 8.82 5.96
C THR A 26 -9.19 7.86 6.56
N ALA A 27 -8.09 7.59 5.84
CA ALA A 27 -7.08 6.62 6.26
C ALA A 27 -6.10 7.20 7.29
N PHE A 28 -5.70 8.46 7.14
CA PHE A 28 -4.56 9.05 7.85
C PHE A 28 -4.94 10.29 8.69
N GLY A 29 -6.24 10.58 8.82
CA GLY A 29 -6.77 11.75 9.52
C GLY A 29 -6.60 13.05 8.74
N THR A 30 -6.83 14.20 9.38
CA THR A 30 -6.80 15.52 8.71
C THR A 30 -5.55 16.34 9.03
N SER A 31 -4.67 15.85 9.89
CA SER A 31 -3.46 16.54 10.35
C SER A 31 -2.16 16.09 9.66
N TYR A 32 -2.25 15.28 8.60
CA TYR A 32 -1.07 14.84 7.85
C TYR A 32 -0.41 15.99 7.07
N ASP A 33 0.86 15.79 6.75
CA ASP A 33 1.65 16.72 5.93
C ASP A 33 1.18 16.68 4.46
N VAL A 34 0.33 17.64 4.10
CA VAL A 34 -0.24 17.79 2.75
C VAL A 34 0.85 18.00 1.69
N VAL A 35 2.00 18.60 2.04
CA VAL A 35 3.10 18.80 1.08
C VAL A 35 3.72 17.46 0.73
N LYS A 36 4.01 16.62 1.73
CA LYS A 36 4.52 15.26 1.48
C LYS A 36 3.51 14.37 0.77
N ALA A 37 2.24 14.43 1.15
CA ALA A 37 1.18 13.70 0.45
C ALA A 37 1.08 14.12 -1.03
N THR A 38 1.22 15.42 -1.32
CA THR A 38 1.25 15.94 -2.70
C THR A 38 2.45 15.40 -3.48
N GLN A 39 3.63 15.36 -2.87
CA GLN A 39 4.85 14.82 -3.49
C GLN A 39 4.70 13.33 -3.82
N LEU A 40 4.18 12.53 -2.88
CA LEU A 40 3.88 11.11 -3.10
C LEU A 40 2.92 10.93 -4.27
N ARG A 41 1.83 11.72 -4.30
CA ARG A 41 0.86 11.68 -5.40
C ARG A 41 1.52 11.95 -6.75
N GLN A 42 2.34 13.00 -6.87
CA GLN A 42 3.02 13.37 -8.11
C GLN A 42 3.99 12.28 -8.59
N GLN A 43 4.70 11.64 -7.67
CA GLN A 43 5.58 10.50 -7.98
C GLN A 43 4.76 9.32 -8.55
N TRP A 44 3.66 8.95 -7.90
CA TRP A 44 2.81 7.86 -8.38
C TRP A 44 2.13 8.19 -9.71
N GLN A 45 1.68 9.43 -9.92
CA GLN A 45 1.12 9.88 -11.20
C GLN A 45 2.13 9.83 -12.35
N SER A 46 3.43 9.94 -12.07
CA SER A 46 4.50 9.82 -13.06
C SER A 46 5.05 8.39 -13.18
N ARG A 47 4.41 7.40 -12.52
CA ARG A 47 4.89 6.01 -12.40
C ARG A 47 6.30 5.92 -11.81
N ASN A 48 6.69 6.90 -11.00
CA ASN A 48 7.89 6.85 -10.22
C ASN A 48 7.58 6.19 -8.86
N PHE A 49 8.06 4.96 -8.70
CA PHE A 49 7.91 4.16 -7.48
C PHE A 49 9.26 3.88 -6.80
N SER A 50 10.32 4.61 -7.18
CA SER A 50 11.67 4.42 -6.63
C SER A 50 11.78 4.69 -5.13
N GLN A 51 10.83 5.46 -4.59
CA GLN A 51 10.70 5.73 -3.15
C GLN A 51 10.02 4.61 -2.37
N LEU A 52 9.34 3.67 -3.04
CA LEU A 52 8.65 2.59 -2.33
C LEU A 52 9.68 1.69 -1.63
N PRO A 53 9.36 1.18 -0.42
CA PRO A 53 10.26 0.28 0.28
C PRO A 53 10.52 -1.00 -0.53
N PRO A 54 11.76 -1.51 -0.55
CA PRO A 54 12.02 -2.82 -1.12
C PRO A 54 11.27 -3.91 -0.36
N ILE A 55 10.92 -4.98 -1.07
CA ILE A 55 10.26 -6.17 -0.50
C ILE A 55 11.32 -7.24 -0.22
N GLU A 56 11.27 -7.80 0.98
CA GLU A 56 12.08 -8.94 1.41
C GLU A 56 11.18 -10.07 1.91
N VAL A 57 11.53 -11.31 1.55
CA VAL A 57 10.78 -12.49 1.98
C VAL A 57 11.48 -13.07 3.20
N LEU A 58 10.73 -13.25 4.29
CA LEU A 58 11.21 -13.84 5.52
C LEU A 58 10.54 -15.18 5.78
N SER A 59 11.22 -16.04 6.54
CA SER A 59 10.60 -17.24 7.08
C SER A 59 9.61 -16.88 8.19
N ASP A 60 8.65 -17.77 8.42
CA ASP A 60 7.56 -17.55 9.38
C ASP A 60 8.05 -17.45 10.82
N GLU A 61 9.25 -17.97 11.12
CA GLU A 61 9.85 -17.82 12.46
C GLU A 61 10.10 -16.35 12.83
N VAL A 62 10.25 -15.46 11.84
CA VAL A 62 10.53 -14.04 12.04
C VAL A 62 9.26 -13.18 12.08
N LEU A 63 8.26 -13.50 11.24
CA LEU A 63 7.00 -12.75 11.15
C LEU A 63 5.89 -13.30 12.04
N GLY A 64 6.07 -14.49 12.63
CA GLY A 64 5.05 -15.14 13.44
C GLY A 64 3.81 -15.46 12.60
N THR A 65 2.66 -14.90 12.97
CA THR A 65 1.39 -15.11 12.27
C THR A 65 1.08 -14.05 11.21
N ALA A 66 1.98 -13.08 10.99
CA ALA A 66 1.77 -11.99 10.04
C ALA A 66 2.10 -12.42 8.60
N ASN A 67 1.23 -12.07 7.65
CA ASN A 67 1.45 -12.34 6.22
C ASN A 67 2.41 -11.32 5.58
N GLY A 68 2.46 -10.12 6.13
CA GLY A 68 3.37 -9.04 5.77
C GLY A 68 3.65 -8.12 6.96
N ALA A 69 4.69 -7.29 6.85
CA ALA A 69 4.96 -6.21 7.80
C ALA A 69 5.85 -5.13 7.18
N TYR A 70 5.50 -3.86 7.38
CA TYR A 70 6.35 -2.72 7.10
C TYR A 70 7.21 -2.36 8.33
N SER A 71 8.51 -2.16 8.12
CA SER A 71 9.41 -1.64 9.13
C SER A 71 9.88 -0.23 8.77
N SER A 72 9.37 0.77 9.48
CA SER A 72 9.78 2.18 9.32
C SER A 72 11.28 2.38 9.59
N SER A 73 11.81 1.75 10.65
CA SER A 73 13.23 1.84 11.02
C SER A 73 14.21 1.34 9.94
N LYS A 74 13.78 0.39 9.11
CA LYS A 74 14.58 -0.20 8.03
C LYS A 74 14.12 0.22 6.64
N ASN A 75 13.03 1.00 6.58
CA ASN A 75 12.26 1.31 5.38
C ASN A 75 12.12 0.09 4.45
N LYS A 76 11.46 -0.97 4.92
CA LYS A 76 11.39 -2.24 4.20
C LYS A 76 10.04 -2.93 4.43
N ILE A 77 9.50 -3.55 3.37
CA ILE A 77 8.33 -4.41 3.43
C ILE A 77 8.82 -5.85 3.54
N TYR A 78 8.27 -6.58 4.50
CA TYR A 78 8.52 -8.00 4.71
C TYR A 78 7.29 -8.80 4.32
N LEU A 79 7.46 -9.94 3.66
CA LEU A 79 6.39 -10.90 3.34
C LEU A 79 6.74 -12.28 3.87
N SER A 80 5.76 -13.01 4.38
CA SER A 80 5.94 -14.40 4.83
C SER A 80 6.14 -15.34 3.63
N ALA A 81 7.13 -16.21 3.74
CA ALA A 81 7.39 -17.24 2.74
C ALA A 81 6.22 -18.25 2.63
N SER A 82 5.61 -18.69 3.75
CA SER A 82 4.47 -19.62 3.67
C SER A 82 3.21 -18.97 3.12
N PHE A 83 3.00 -17.68 3.41
CA PHE A 83 1.97 -16.89 2.79
C PHE A 83 2.16 -16.86 1.27
N LEU A 84 3.34 -16.51 0.78
CA LEU A 84 3.63 -16.49 -0.68
C LEU A 84 3.45 -17.85 -1.36
N ASN A 85 3.68 -18.96 -0.64
CA ASN A 85 3.53 -20.31 -1.19
C ASN A 85 2.07 -20.75 -1.37
N THR A 86 1.13 -20.14 -0.65
CA THR A 86 -0.28 -20.58 -0.61
C THR A 86 -1.27 -19.51 -1.07
N ALA A 87 -0.87 -18.24 -1.04
CA ALA A 87 -1.70 -17.11 -1.38
C ALA A 87 -1.95 -17.00 -2.89
N SER A 88 -3.13 -16.52 -3.24
CA SER A 88 -3.40 -16.07 -4.62
C SER A 88 -2.66 -14.77 -4.91
N SER A 89 -2.41 -14.46 -6.19
CA SER A 89 -1.82 -13.18 -6.59
C SER A 89 -2.59 -11.98 -6.03
N ALA A 90 -3.93 -12.07 -5.97
CA ALA A 90 -4.77 -11.02 -5.41
C ALA A 90 -4.55 -10.84 -3.90
N ALA A 91 -4.38 -11.93 -3.14
CA ALA A 91 -4.05 -11.85 -1.72
C ALA A 91 -2.66 -11.22 -1.50
N ILE A 92 -1.68 -11.55 -2.33
CA ILE A 92 -0.33 -10.98 -2.24
C ILE A 92 -0.36 -9.48 -2.53
N ILE A 93 -1.07 -9.05 -3.58
CA ILE A 93 -1.26 -7.63 -3.91
C ILE A 93 -1.90 -6.89 -2.75
N ASN A 94 -2.95 -7.45 -2.13
CA ASN A 94 -3.63 -6.84 -1.01
C ASN A 94 -2.70 -6.62 0.19
N VAL A 95 -1.87 -7.61 0.55
CA VAL A 95 -0.90 -7.45 1.65
C VAL A 95 0.15 -6.41 1.30
N ILE A 96 0.69 -6.40 0.08
CA ILE A 96 1.68 -5.38 -0.31
C ILE A 96 1.08 -3.96 -0.23
N LEU A 97 -0.17 -3.77 -0.68
CA LEU A 97 -0.85 -2.48 -0.60
C LEU A 97 -1.09 -2.04 0.85
N GLU A 98 -1.43 -2.99 1.73
CA GLU A 98 -1.56 -2.76 3.18
C GLU A 98 -0.24 -2.22 3.75
N GLU A 99 0.90 -2.87 3.45
CA GLU A 99 2.21 -2.41 3.94
C GLU A 99 2.66 -1.08 3.32
N ILE A 100 2.26 -0.79 2.08
CA ILE A 100 2.49 0.52 1.46
C ILE A 100 1.66 1.61 2.16
N GLY A 101 0.49 1.28 2.69
CA GLY A 101 -0.31 2.18 3.53
C GLY A 101 0.45 2.60 4.79
N HIS A 102 1.06 1.66 5.50
CA HIS A 102 1.91 1.98 6.65
C HIS A 102 3.16 2.79 6.28
N TYR A 103 3.76 2.53 5.10
CA TYR A 103 4.83 3.39 4.59
C TYR A 103 4.36 4.83 4.38
N VAL A 104 3.19 5.02 3.76
CA VAL A 104 2.62 6.35 3.50
C VAL A 104 2.36 7.08 4.80
N ASP A 105 1.72 6.43 5.78
CA ASP A 105 1.46 7.02 7.11
C ASP A 105 2.76 7.51 7.75
N ALA A 106 3.80 6.66 7.78
CA ALA A 106 5.11 7.00 8.31
C ALA A 106 5.82 8.15 7.57
N GLN A 107 5.45 8.44 6.31
CA GLN A 107 5.98 9.60 5.60
C GLN A 107 5.22 10.89 5.95
N ILE A 108 3.89 10.83 5.97
CA ILE A 108 3.04 12.02 6.03
C ILE A 108 2.64 12.40 7.45
N ASN A 109 2.72 11.49 8.42
CA ASN A 109 2.42 11.73 9.82
C ASN A 109 3.69 11.66 10.69
N GLN A 110 3.72 12.48 11.75
CA GLN A 110 4.82 12.45 12.75
C GLN A 110 4.60 11.41 13.84
N VAL A 111 3.34 11.09 14.09
CA VAL A 111 2.89 10.06 15.03
C VAL A 111 2.02 9.13 14.20
N ASP A 112 2.27 7.83 14.33
CA ASP A 112 1.47 6.77 13.71
C ASP A 112 -0.01 7.06 13.96
N SER A 113 -0.80 7.00 12.89
CA SER A 113 -2.24 7.24 13.00
C SER A 113 -2.88 6.17 13.91
N ALA A 114 -4.08 6.45 14.41
CA ALA A 114 -4.76 5.51 15.29
C ALA A 114 -5.54 4.47 14.46
N GLY A 115 -5.02 3.25 14.34
CA GLY A 115 -5.73 2.15 13.69
C GLY A 115 -4.81 1.17 12.98
N ASP A 116 -5.30 0.61 11.88
CA ASP A 116 -4.52 -0.13 10.89
C ASP A 116 -4.76 0.56 9.53
N GLU A 117 -3.95 1.60 9.27
CA GLU A 117 -4.07 2.46 8.09
C GLU A 117 -3.82 1.67 6.80
N GLY A 118 -2.99 0.62 6.90
CA GLY A 118 -2.77 -0.34 5.83
C GLY A 118 -4.06 -1.01 5.38
N GLN A 119 -4.90 -1.46 6.31
CA GLN A 119 -6.18 -2.08 5.98
C GLN A 119 -7.14 -1.12 5.26
N PHE A 120 -7.13 0.17 5.60
CA PHE A 120 -7.93 1.17 4.89
C PHE A 120 -7.42 1.39 3.47
N LEU A 121 -6.11 1.61 3.27
CA LEU A 121 -5.54 1.80 1.94
C LEU A 121 -5.78 0.57 1.04
N ARG A 122 -5.62 -0.63 1.59
CA ARG A 122 -5.96 -1.89 0.93
C ARG A 122 -7.43 -1.97 0.52
N SER A 123 -8.36 -1.57 1.39
CA SER A 123 -9.80 -1.61 1.10
C SER A 123 -10.17 -0.72 -0.08
N TRP A 124 -9.62 0.50 -0.15
CA TRP A 124 -9.89 1.44 -1.24
C TRP A 124 -9.21 1.04 -2.54
N CYS A 125 -7.98 0.54 -2.47
CA CYS A 125 -7.30 -0.02 -3.63
C CYS A 125 -8.09 -1.18 -4.24
N ARG A 126 -8.71 -2.04 -3.41
CA ARG A 126 -9.67 -3.04 -3.91
C ARG A 126 -10.83 -2.36 -4.64
N GLU A 127 -11.48 -1.38 -4.04
CA GLU A 127 -12.65 -0.70 -4.61
C GLU A 127 -12.36 -0.03 -5.96
N ILE A 128 -11.19 0.58 -6.12
CA ILE A 128 -10.74 1.19 -7.38
C ILE A 128 -10.47 0.12 -8.47
N VAL A 129 -9.92 -1.04 -8.09
CA VAL A 129 -9.76 -2.19 -9.01
C VAL A 129 -11.11 -2.77 -9.43
N TRP A 130 -12.11 -2.77 -8.54
CA TRP A 130 -13.48 -3.23 -8.87
C TRP A 130 -14.22 -2.29 -9.85
N MET A 131 -13.91 -1.00 -9.87
CA MET A 131 -14.53 -0.03 -10.79
C MET A 131 -14.00 -0.12 -12.25
N TRP A 132 -12.86 -0.77 -12.50
CA TRP A 132 -12.19 -0.82 -13.80
C TRP A 132 -12.17 -2.21 -14.48
N GLN A 133 -12.95 -3.17 -13.99
CA GLN A 133 -13.14 -4.47 -14.67
C GLN A 133 -14.20 -4.33 -15.79
N PRO A 134 -13.87 -4.50 -17.09
CA PRO A 134 -14.78 -4.22 -18.21
C PRO A 134 -15.91 -5.25 -18.42
N TRP A 135 -16.12 -6.19 -17.50
CA TRP A 135 -17.12 -7.26 -17.63
C TRP A 135 -18.23 -7.15 -16.60
N ARG A 136 -19.01 -6.08 -16.65
CA ARG A 136 -20.38 -6.01 -16.10
C ARG A 136 -21.26 -5.07 -16.93
N TYR A 137 -21.75 -5.60 -18.04
CA TYR A 137 -23.15 -5.48 -18.46
C TYR A 137 -23.63 -6.86 -18.88
#